data_AF-A0A950CF10-F1
#
_entry.id   AF-A0A950CF10-F1
#
_cell.length_a   1.000
_cell.length_b   1.000
_cell.length_c   1.000
_cell.angle_alpha   90.00
_cell.angle_beta   90.00
_cell.angle_gamma   90.00
#
_symmetry.space_group_name_H-M   'P 1'
#
loop_
_entity.id
_entity.type
_entity.pdbx_description
1 polymer ?
#
loop_
_entity_poly.entity_id
_entity_poly.type
_entity_poly.pdbx_seq_one_letter_code
_entity_poly.pdbx_strand_id
1 'polypeptide(L)' 'MKWIIDINVALYFLGGQLAEPLPDGEYAISVITEMELLSYPELDTDS' A
#
# COMPACT_ATOMS: atom_id res chain seq x y z
N MET A 1 0.61 -1.23 -18.51
CA MET A 1 0.28 -2.49 -17.81
C MET A 1 -0.20 -2.10 -16.42
N LYS A 2 -1.31 -2.67 -15.94
CA LYS A 2 -1.91 -2.29 -14.67
C LYS A 2 -1.62 -3.38 -13.63
N TRP A 3 -1.11 -2.98 -12.47
CA TRP A 3 -0.75 -3.87 -11.37
C TRP A 3 -1.78 -3.76 -10.25
N ILE A 4 -2.17 -4.89 -9.68
CA ILE A 4 -2.97 -4.92 -8.45
C ILE A 4 -2.02 -5.20 -7.31
N ILE A 5 -2.01 -4.30 -6.34
CA ILE A 5 -1.11 -4.35 -5.19
C ILE A 5 -1.79 -5.09 -4.04
N ASP A 6 -1.06 -6.06 -3.48
CA ASP A 6 -1.40 -6.74 -2.24
C ASP A 6 -1.12 -5.84 -1.03
N ILE A 7 -1.80 -6.11 0.09
CA ILE A 7 -1.62 -5.34 1.32
C ILE A 7 -0.16 -5.29 1.79
N ASN A 8 0.60 -6.38 1.65
CA ASN A 8 2.00 -6.40 2.10
C ASN A 8 2.80 -5.34 1.36
N VAL A 9 2.69 -5.30 0.03
CA VAL A 9 3.42 -4.32 -0.79
C VAL A 9 2.97 -2.89 -0.45
N ALA A 10 1.69 -2.66 -0.19
CA ALA A 10 1.20 -1.36 0.26
C ALA A 10 1.80 -0.94 1.61
N LEU A 11 1.87 -1.84 2.60
CA LEU A 11 2.49 -1.58 3.90
C LEU A 11 3.99 -1.28 3.78
N TYR A 12 4.73 -2.10 3.02
CA TYR A 12 6.16 -1.87 2.79
C TYR A 12 6.41 -0.54 2.03
N PHE A 13 5.53 -0.17 1.11
CA PHE A 13 5.62 1.11 0.41
C PHE A 13 5.37 2.29 1.36
N LEU A 14 4.27 2.26 2.12
CA LEU A 14 3.91 3.33 3.07
C LEU A 14 4.93 3.47 4.21
N GLY A 15 5.51 2.35 4.66
CA GLY A 15 6.57 2.34 5.67
C GLY A 15 7.96 2.71 5.14
N GLY A 16 8.14 2.93 3.83
CA GLY A 16 9.45 3.19 3.23
C GLY A 16 10.44 2.02 3.33
N GLN A 17 9.92 0.78 3.40
CA GLN A 17 10.67 -0.44 3.64
C GLN A 17 10.81 -1.35 2.41
N LEU A 18 10.49 -0.84 1.21
CA LEU A 18 10.71 -1.60 -0.02
C LEU A 18 12.21 -1.76 -0.30
N ALA A 19 12.63 -3.00 -0.58
CA ALA A 19 14.01 -3.30 -0.96
C ALA A 19 14.40 -2.68 -2.33
N GLU A 20 13.42 -2.59 -3.23
CA GLU A 20 13.56 -1.99 -4.57
C GLU A 20 12.34 -1.08 -4.82
N PRO A 21 12.50 0.04 -5.56
CA PRO A 21 11.37 0.90 -5.88
C PRO A 21 10.34 0.16 -6.75
N LEU A 22 9.07 0.55 -6.61
CA LEU A 22 8.04 0.10 -7.54
C LEU A 22 8.39 0.58 -8.96
N PRO A 23 8.28 -0.28 -9.99
CA PRO A 23 8.55 0.13 -11.36
C PRO A 23 7.57 1.21 -11.83
N ASP A 24 7.92 1.97 -12.86
CA ASP A 24 6.97 2.94 -13.42
C ASP A 24 5.74 2.23 -13.99
N GLY A 25 4.53 2.69 -13.63
CA GLY A 25 3.29 2.10 -14.10
C GLY A 25 2.04 2.54 -13.35
N GLU A 26 0.91 1.96 -13.75
CA GLU A 26 -0.38 2.18 -13.10
C GLU A 26 -0.62 1.11 -12.04
N TYR A 27 -0.96 1.57 -10.84
CA TYR A 27 -1.25 0.72 -9.68
C TYR A 27 -2.69 0.90 -9.24
N ALA A 28 -3.31 -0.20 -8.81
CA ALA A 28 -4.57 -0.18 -8.12
C ALA A 28 -4.49 -1.08 -6.89
N ILE A 29 -5.27 -0.72 -5.87
CA ILE A 29 -5.55 -1.59 -4.72
C ILE A 29 -6.99 -2.07 -4.83
N SER A 30 -7.28 -3.21 -4.19
CA SER A 30 -8.67 -3.67 -4.04
C SER A 30 -9.36 -2.86 -2.93
N VAL A 31 -10.69 -2.80 -2.96
CA VAL A 31 -11.48 -2.18 -1.87
C VAL A 31 -11.24 -2.87 -0.53
N ILE A 32 -10.92 -4.17 -0.53
CA ILE A 32 -10.59 -4.93 0.68
C ILE A 32 -9.27 -4.41 1.25
N THR A 33 -8.25 -4.27 0.39
CA THR A 33 -6.93 -3.74 0.77
C THR A 33 -7.01 -2.32 1.33
N GLU A 34 -7.88 -1.48 0.77
CA GLU A 34 -8.14 -0.14 1.31
C GLU A 34 -8.73 -0.18 2.72
N MET A 35 -9.75 -1.03 2.95
CA MET A 35 -10.35 -1.22 4.28
C MET A 35 -9.35 -1.76 5.32
N GLU A 36 -8.48 -2.69 4.91
CA GLU A 36 -7.44 -3.25 5.78
C GLU A 36 -6.40 -2.19 6.16
N LEU A 37 -6.00 -1.32 5.22
CA LEU A 37 -5.07 -0.22 5.47
C LEU A 37 -5.68 0.84 6.41
N LEU A 38 -6.96 1.17 6.26
CA LEU A 38 -7.66 2.07 7.19
C LEU A 38 -7.81 1.50 8.61
N SER A 39 -7.78 0.17 8.73
CA SER A 39 -7.83 -0.50 10.04
C SER A 39 -6.43 -0.59 10.70
N TYR A 40 -5.37 -0.14 10.03
CA TYR A 40 -4.00 -0.19 10.54
C TYR A 40 -3.71 1.03 11.44
N PRO A 41 -3.48 0.84 12.76
CA PRO A 41 -3.43 1.93 13.73
C PRO A 41 -2.21 2.86 13.59
N GLU A 42 -1.17 2.46 12.85
CA GLU A 42 0.04 3.26 12.64
C GLU A 42 -0.05 4.20 11.42
N LEU A 43 -1.10 4.07 10.60
CA LEU A 43 -1.36 4.96 9.44
C LEU A 43 -2.37 6.06 9.75
N ASP A 44 -2.97 6.03 10.95
CA ASP A 44 -3.85 7.08 11.45
C ASP A 44 -2.98 8.29 11.82
N THR A 45 -2.92 9.27 10.90
CA THR A 45 -2.12 10.49 11.04
C THR A 45 -2.88 11.63 11.72
N ASP A 46 -4.11 11.36 12.20
CA ASP A 46 -4.85 12.31 13.01
C ASP A 46 -4.40 12.24 14.48
N SER A 47 -3.36 13.03 14.79
CA SER A 47 -3.03 13.51 16.15
C SER A 47 -3.22 15.02 16.24
#